data_AF-A0A7Y0S8J4-F1
#
_entry.id   AF-A0A7Y0S8J4-F1
#
_cell.length_a   1.000
_cell.length_b   1.000
_cell.length_c   1.000
_cell.angle_alpha   90.00
_cell.angle_beta   90.00
_cell.angle_gamma   90.00
#
_symmetry.space_group_name_H-M   'P 1'
#
loop_
_entity.id
_entity.type
_entity.pdbx_description
1 polymer ?
#
loop_
_entity_poly.entity_id
_entity_poly.type
_entity_poly.pdbx_seq_one_letter_code
_entity_poly.pdbx_strand_id
1 'polypeptide(L)'
;MVIDKTHLLQNFQFRLPTGYHKESLARLKWMKEKSLRDAAVLIGFVERDDGLQVILTKRAAHLRHHPGQISFPGGKYEQEDI
;
A
#
# COMPACT_ATOMS: atom_id res chain seq x y z
N MET A 1 3.35 8.23 -20.12
CA MET A 1 2.99 9.44 -19.37
C MET A 1 3.74 9.37 -18.06
N VAL A 2 4.74 10.22 -17.86
CA VAL A 2 5.42 10.33 -16.57
C VAL A 2 4.48 11.10 -15.65
N ILE A 3 4.05 10.50 -14.54
CA ILE A 3 3.25 11.19 -13.54
C ILE A 3 4.23 12.00 -12.69
N ASP A 4 4.16 13.31 -12.78
CA ASP A 4 4.89 14.18 -11.86
C ASP A 4 4.13 14.34 -10.53
N LYS A 5 4.83 14.88 -9.53
CA LYS A 5 4.29 15.09 -8.19
C LYS A 5 3.05 15.97 -8.17
N THR A 6 3.03 17.04 -8.97
CA THR A 6 1.90 17.97 -9.02
C THR A 6 0.64 17.26 -9.49
N HIS A 7 0.75 16.48 -10.56
CA HIS A 7 -0.36 15.71 -11.10
C HIS A 7 -0.84 14.64 -10.11
N LEU A 8 0.09 13.97 -9.40
CA LEU A 8 -0.28 13.00 -8.37
C LEU A 8 -1.06 13.68 -7.24
N LEU A 9 -0.53 14.78 -6.68
CA LEU A 9 -1.15 15.50 -5.57
C LEU A 9 -2.52 16.06 -5.94
N GLN A 10 -2.66 16.65 -7.13
CA GLN A 10 -3.94 17.13 -7.63
C GLN A 10 -4.96 15.98 -7.71
N ASN A 11 -4.57 14.82 -8.22
CA ASN A 11 -5.46 13.67 -8.28
C ASN A 11 -5.89 13.21 -6.87
N PHE A 12 -4.98 13.19 -5.88
CA PHE A 12 -5.32 12.82 -4.51
C PHE A 12 -6.20 13.86 -3.79
N GLN A 13 -5.99 15.15 -4.06
CA GLN A 13 -6.76 16.23 -3.42
C GLN A 13 -8.16 16.39 -4.00
N PHE A 14 -8.31 16.24 -5.31
CA PHE A 14 -9.56 16.54 -6.01
C PHE A 14 -10.41 15.31 -6.36
N ARG A 15 -9.87 14.09 -6.23
CA ARG A 15 -10.67 12.86 -6.38
C ARG A 15 -11.00 12.30 -5.01
N LEU A 16 -12.30 12.24 -4.72
CA LEU A 16 -12.79 11.52 -3.56
C LEU A 16 -12.37 10.03 -3.65
N PRO A 17 -11.94 9.42 -2.53
CA PRO A 17 -11.75 7.98 -2.49
C PRO A 17 -13.03 7.28 -2.93
N THR A 18 -12.93 6.48 -3.99
CA THR A 18 -14.03 5.62 -4.42
C THR A 18 -13.95 4.28 -3.70
N GLY A 19 -15.05 3.54 -3.70
CA GLY A 19 -15.04 2.17 -3.18
C GLY A 19 -14.04 1.28 -3.93
N TYR A 20 -13.61 0.20 -3.28
CA TYR A 20 -12.70 -0.78 -3.88
C TYR A 20 -13.23 -1.32 -5.21
N HIS A 21 -12.33 -1.52 -6.17
CA HIS A 21 -12.66 -2.11 -7.46
C HIS A 21 -13.31 -3.50 -7.29
N LYS A 22 -14.33 -3.80 -8.12
CA LYS A 22 -15.12 -5.05 -8.02
C LYS A 22 -14.25 -6.31 -8.05
N GLU A 23 -13.23 -6.34 -8.91
CA GLU A 23 -12.31 -7.48 -8.97
C GLU A 23 -11.47 -7.64 -7.71
N SER A 24 -11.06 -6.54 -7.08
CA SER A 24 -10.32 -6.59 -5.81
C SER A 24 -11.19 -7.20 -4.71
N LEU A 25 -12.46 -6.82 -4.65
CA LEU A 25 -13.43 -7.43 -3.74
C LEU A 25 -13.69 -8.91 -4.07
N ALA A 26 -13.73 -9.27 -5.35
CA ALA A 26 -13.90 -10.67 -5.77
C ALA A 26 -12.74 -11.56 -5.29
N ARG A 27 -11.50 -11.06 -5.31
CA ARG A 27 -10.32 -11.77 -4.76
C ARG A 27 -10.41 -12.02 -3.26
N LEU A 28 -11.24 -11.28 -2.53
CA LEU A 28 -11.46 -11.42 -1.09
C LEU A 28 -12.70 -12.27 -0.76
N LYS A 29 -13.46 -12.75 -1.77
CA LYS A 29 -14.74 -13.45 -1.57
C LYS A 29 -14.63 -14.69 -0.69
N TRP A 30 -13.49 -15.39 -0.73
CA TRP A 30 -13.21 -16.59 0.08
C TRP A 30 -12.87 -16.26 1.55
N MET A 31 -12.59 -15.00 1.89
CA MET A 31 -12.20 -14.60 3.25
C MET A 31 -13.39 -14.31 4.19
N LYS A 32 -14.63 -14.40 3.71
CA LYS A 32 -15.85 -14.02 4.46
C LYS A 32 -16.00 -14.67 5.85
N GLU A 33 -15.34 -15.79 6.10
CA GLU A 33 -15.45 -16.55 7.36
C GLU A 33 -14.27 -16.32 8.32
N LYS A 34 -13.25 -15.55 7.93
CA LYS A 34 -12.08 -15.30 8.79
C LYS A 34 -12.06 -13.86 9.29
N SER A 35 -11.90 -13.70 10.60
CA SER A 35 -11.51 -12.42 11.19
C SER A 35 -10.15 -12.00 10.61
N LEU A 36 -10.11 -10.83 10.00
CA LEU A 36 -8.89 -10.21 9.50
C LEU A 36 -8.27 -9.35 10.61
N ARG A 37 -6.96 -9.19 10.55
CA ARG A 37 -6.24 -8.26 11.41
C ARG A 37 -6.00 -6.98 10.64
N ASP A 38 -6.28 -5.85 11.28
CA ASP A 38 -6.02 -4.55 10.70
C ASP A 38 -4.52 -4.33 10.50
N ALA A 39 -4.19 -3.71 9.37
CA ALA A 39 -2.84 -3.42 8.95
C ALA A 39 -2.85 -2.26 7.96
N ALA A 40 -1.75 -1.52 7.91
CA ALA A 40 -1.57 -0.43 6.97
C ALA A 40 -0.18 -0.48 6.32
N VAL A 41 -0.08 0.10 5.13
CA VAL A 41 1.18 0.30 4.42
C VAL A 41 1.33 1.76 4.04
N LEU A 42 2.58 2.23 4.02
CA LEU A 42 2.97 3.52 3.49
C LEU A 42 3.37 3.37 2.02
N ILE A 43 2.70 4.07 1.13
CA ILE A 43 3.14 4.24 -0.26
C ILE A 43 3.94 5.54 -0.35
N GLY A 44 5.25 5.45 -0.11
CA GLY A 44 6.15 6.60 -0.14
C GLY A 44 6.57 6.96 -1.56
N PHE A 45 6.18 8.14 -2.05
CA PHE A 45 6.59 8.66 -3.35
C PHE A 45 7.83 9.54 -3.24
N VAL A 46 8.78 9.39 -4.16
CA VAL A 46 10.01 10.18 -4.23
C VAL A 46 10.28 10.67 -5.65
N GLU A 47 10.66 11.94 -5.78
CA GLU A 47 11.05 12.54 -7.06
C GLU A 47 12.49 12.15 -7.41
N ARG A 48 12.71 11.71 -8.65
CA ARG A 48 14.00 11.33 -9.23
C ARG A 48 14.09 11.88 -10.67
N ASP A 49 15.27 11.82 -11.27
CA ASP A 49 15.53 12.35 -12.62
C ASP A 49 14.65 11.70 -13.70
N ASP A 50 14.23 10.45 -13.50
CA ASP A 50 13.36 9.67 -14.38
C ASP A 50 11.86 9.77 -14.01
N GLY A 51 11.52 10.59 -13.01
CA GLY A 51 10.16 10.87 -12.58
C GLY A 51 9.86 10.39 -11.16
N LEU A 52 8.57 10.24 -10.85
CA LEU A 52 8.11 9.85 -9.53
C LEU A 52 8.24 8.33 -9.34
N GLN A 53 8.98 7.92 -8.31
CA GLN A 53 9.18 6.52 -7.95
C GLN A 53 8.54 6.21 -6.59
N VAL A 54 8.37 4.92 -6.29
CA VAL A 54 7.87 4.43 -4.99
C VAL A 54 8.98 3.78 -4.18
N ILE A 55 8.97 4.01 -2.88
CA ILE A 55 9.86 3.35 -1.94
C ILE A 55 9.33 1.95 -1.64
N LEU A 56 10.19 0.96 -1.85
CA LEU A 56 9.96 -0.42 -1.48
C LEU A 56 11.03 -0.87 -0.49
N THR A 57 10.69 -1.89 0.30
CA THR A 57 11.58 -2.52 1.27
C THR A 57 11.76 -3.98 0.92
N LYS A 58 12.95 -4.52 1.23
CA LYS A 58 13.17 -5.97 1.26
C LYS A 58 13.04 -6.43 2.70
N ARG A 59 12.09 -7.32 2.96
CA ARG A 59 11.85 -7.86 4.30
C ARG A 59 13.08 -8.64 4.80
N ALA A 60 13.39 -8.50 6.08
CA ALA A 60 14.53 -9.20 6.68
C ALA A 60 14.39 -10.71 6.51
N ALA A 61 15.49 -11.39 6.20
CA ALA A 61 15.48 -12.81 5.85
C ALA A 61 15.06 -13.73 7.00
N HIS A 62 15.22 -13.27 8.25
CA HIS A 62 14.89 -14.05 9.45
C HIS A 62 13.42 -13.94 9.87
N LEU A 63 12.57 -13.22 9.13
CA LEU A 63 11.15 -13.07 9.49
C LEU A 63 10.39 -14.38 9.27
N ARG A 64 9.52 -14.72 10.24
CA ARG A 64 8.65 -15.91 10.17
C ARG A 64 7.71 -15.89 8.96
N HIS A 65 7.26 -14.70 8.57
CA HIS A 65 6.33 -14.51 7.47
C HIS A 65 6.96 -13.65 6.37
N HIS A 66 6.86 -14.14 5.14
CA HIS A 66 7.32 -13.45 3.93
C HIS A 66 8.80 -12.98 3.99
N PRO A 67 9.75 -13.84 4.39
CA PRO A 67 11.16 -13.47 4.46
C PRO A 67 11.70 -13.09 3.09
N GLY A 68 12.49 -12.02 3.01
CA GLY A 68 13.17 -11.60 1.77
C GLY A 68 12.28 -11.03 0.66
N GLN A 69 10.96 -10.99 0.83
CA GLN A 69 10.05 -10.45 -0.17
C GLN A 69 10.16 -8.92 -0.26
N ILE A 70 9.93 -8.40 -1.46
CA ILE A 70 9.80 -6.97 -1.70
C ILE A 70 8.38 -6.54 -1.34
N SER A 71 8.24 -5.51 -0.51
CA SER A 71 6.95 -5.00 -0.08
C SER A 71 6.99 -3.49 0.14
N PHE A 72 5.82 -2.85 0.16
CA PHE A 72 5.70 -1.52 0.74
C PHE A 72 6.10 -1.56 2.23
N PRO A 73 6.67 -0.46 2.76
CA PRO A 73 6.78 -0.27 4.20
C PRO A 73 5.39 -0.35 4.85
N GLY A 74 5.29 -0.94 6.04
CA GLY A 74 4.02 -1.06 6.73
C GLY A 74 4.08 -2.01 7.92
N GLY A 75 2.93 -2.17 8.58
CA GLY A 75 2.83 -2.90 9.83
C GLY A 75 1.40 -3.34 10.15
N LYS A 76 1.32 -4.22 11.15
CA LYS A 76 0.07 -4.56 11.81
C LYS A 76 -0.37 -3.36 12.65
N TYR A 77 -1.68 -3.14 12.73
CA TYR A 77 -2.28 -2.20 13.68
C TYR A 77 -2.02 -2.65 15.13
N GLU A 78 -1.64 -1.70 15.98
CA GLU A 78 -1.57 -1.87 17.44
C GLU A 78 -2.53 -0.89 18.13
N GLN A 79 -2.93 -1.19 19.37
CA GLN A 79 -3.99 -0.43 20.04
C GLN A 79 -3.60 1.02 20.31
N GLU A 80 -2.29 1.29 20.35
CA GLU A 80 -1.69 2.60 20.54
C GLU A 80 -1.68 3.47 19.27
N ASP A 81 -2.18 2.98 18.12
CA ASP A 81 -2.24 3.73 16.85
C ASP A 81 -3.48 4.65 16.72
N ILE A 82 -4.43 4.62 17.67
CA ILE A 82 -5.65 5.47 17.69
C ILE A 82 -5.39 6.80 18.40
#